data_AF-A0A851KI89-F1
#
_entry.id   AF-A0A851KI89-F1
#
_cell.length_a   1.000
_cell.length_b   1.000
_cell.length_c   1.000
_cell.angle_alpha   90.00
_cell.angle_beta   90.00
_cell.angle_gamma   90.00
#
_symmetry.space_group_name_H-M   'P 1'
#
loop_
_entity.id
_entity.type
_entity.pdbx_description
1 polymer ?
#
loop_
_entity_poly.entity_id
_entity_poly.type
_entity_poly.pdbx_seq_one_letter_code
_entity_poly.pdbx_strand_id
1 'polypeptide(L)'
;MDSEVDEVAPVLLHMVWNSPAFVQKAACQALGTMVENVTPARAMTVLIDRGVKSRYVQERKCAAELLLSLMEKMGVTKLASTPRAEMLAHVAGTLAQDCHQDTRHYGQEMVKMLLNNQKFKKLLEQSLSTHDL
;
A
#
# COMPACT_ATOMS: atom_id res chain seq x y z
N MET A 1 -20.22 2.28 2.40
CA MET A 1 -18.78 2.64 2.44
C MET A 1 -17.96 1.97 1.35
N ASP A 2 -18.09 0.64 1.14
CA ASP A 2 -17.30 -0.05 0.10
C ASP A 2 -17.56 0.45 -1.33
N SER A 3 -18.76 0.97 -1.63
CA SER A 3 -19.10 1.57 -2.94
C SER A 3 -18.52 2.98 -3.11
N GLU A 4 -18.47 3.76 -2.03
CA GLU A 4 -18.11 5.18 -2.04
C GLU A 4 -16.60 5.37 -2.12
N VAL A 5 -15.82 4.38 -1.70
CA VAL A 5 -14.34 4.44 -1.70
C VAL A 5 -13.76 4.68 -3.09
N ASP A 6 -14.45 4.22 -4.15
CA ASP A 6 -13.99 4.35 -5.53
C ASP A 6 -14.15 5.77 -6.08
N GLU A 7 -15.10 6.50 -5.52
CA GLU A 7 -15.37 7.89 -5.86
C GLU A 7 -14.52 8.82 -4.99
N VAL A 8 -14.38 8.50 -3.70
CA VAL A 8 -13.71 9.36 -2.72
C VAL A 8 -12.18 9.21 -2.74
N ALA A 9 -11.64 7.99 -2.91
CA ALA A 9 -10.20 7.78 -2.88
C ALA A 9 -9.43 8.57 -3.95
N PRO A 10 -9.87 8.62 -5.23
CA PRO A 10 -9.20 9.43 -6.24
C PRO A 10 -9.19 10.93 -5.90
N VAL A 11 -10.27 11.45 -5.31
CA VAL A 11 -10.37 12.86 -4.91
C VAL A 11 -9.38 13.16 -3.79
N LEU A 12 -9.33 12.33 -2.75
CA LEU A 12 -8.40 12.52 -1.64
C LEU A 12 -6.95 12.37 -2.08
N LEU A 13 -6.63 11.38 -2.92
CA LEU A 13 -5.30 11.22 -3.51
C LEU A 13 -4.89 12.45 -4.34
N HIS A 14 -5.82 12.99 -5.14
CA HIS A 14 -5.56 14.22 -5.89
C HIS A 14 -5.20 15.40 -4.96
N MET A 15 -5.88 15.53 -3.82
CA MET A 15 -5.56 16.52 -2.80
C MET A 15 -4.22 16.25 -2.10
N VAL A 16 -3.82 14.99 -1.97
CA VAL A 16 -2.51 14.61 -1.39
C VAL A 16 -1.34 15.10 -2.24
N TRP A 17 -1.44 15.15 -3.58
CA TRP A 17 -0.33 15.68 -4.38
C TRP A 17 -0.48 17.17 -4.76
N ASN A 18 -1.71 17.66 -4.96
CA ASN A 18 -1.94 18.98 -5.55
C ASN A 18 -2.33 20.06 -4.53
N SER A 19 -1.82 20.00 -3.30
CA SER A 19 -2.19 20.96 -2.25
C SER A 19 -1.01 21.31 -1.32
N PRO A 20 -1.12 22.37 -0.50
CA PRO A 20 -0.11 22.69 0.51
C PRO A 20 0.04 21.56 1.53
N ALA A 21 1.23 21.44 2.14
CA ALA A 21 1.59 20.30 3.00
C ALA A 21 0.57 19.97 4.12
N PHE A 22 -0.06 20.99 4.73
CA PHE A 22 -1.09 20.78 5.76
C PHE A 22 -2.36 20.10 5.19
N VAL A 23 -2.76 20.47 3.97
CA VAL A 23 -3.89 19.84 3.27
C VAL A 23 -3.52 18.44 2.81
N GLN A 24 -2.29 18.24 2.31
CA GLN A 24 -1.82 16.90 1.93
C GLN A 24 -1.93 15.92 3.11
N LYS A 25 -1.47 16.37 4.29
CA LYS A 25 -1.55 15.59 5.53
C LYS A 25 -3.00 15.28 5.91
N ALA A 26 -3.87 16.30 5.90
CA ALA A 26 -5.28 16.13 6.22
C ALA A 26 -6.00 15.19 5.24
N ALA A 27 -5.70 15.30 3.93
CA ALA A 27 -6.25 14.44 2.90
C ALA A 27 -5.79 12.98 3.07
N CYS A 28 -4.51 12.76 3.38
CA CYS A 28 -3.99 11.42 3.65
C CYS A 28 -4.63 10.80 4.92
N GLN A 29 -4.82 11.59 5.97
CA GLN A 29 -5.51 11.16 7.18
C GLN A 29 -6.98 10.80 6.91
N ALA A 30 -7.70 11.62 6.15
CA ALA A 30 -9.07 11.34 5.75
C ALA A 30 -9.17 10.05 4.92
N LEU A 31 -8.21 9.81 4.01
CA LEU A 31 -8.12 8.57 3.25
C LEU A 31 -7.89 7.37 4.18
N GLY A 32 -7.03 7.53 5.20
CA GLY A 32 -6.80 6.52 6.23
C GLY A 32 -8.07 6.17 7.01
N THR A 33 -8.82 7.17 7.49
CA THR A 33 -10.10 6.94 8.16
C THR A 33 -11.09 6.21 7.25
N MET A 34 -11.17 6.57 5.96
CA MET A 34 -12.04 5.86 5.02
C MET A 34 -11.63 4.40 4.85
N VAL A 35 -10.32 4.13 4.69
CA VAL A 35 -9.75 2.78 4.58
C VAL A 35 -10.09 1.90 5.80
N GLU A 36 -10.16 2.49 6.98
CA GLU A 36 -10.53 1.77 8.22
C GLU A 36 -12.00 1.36 8.27
N ASN A 37 -12.87 2.00 7.48
CA ASN A 37 -14.31 1.75 7.52
C ASN A 37 -14.82 0.96 6.28
N VAL A 38 -13.92 0.45 5.44
CA VAL A 38 -14.24 -0.44 4.32
C VAL A 38 -13.65 -1.83 4.54
N THR A 39 -14.06 -2.81 3.74
CA THR A 39 -13.45 -4.14 3.83
C THR A 39 -11.95 -4.07 3.52
N PRO A 40 -11.08 -4.83 4.22
CA PRO A 40 -9.62 -4.80 3.97
C PRO A 40 -9.27 -5.14 2.52
N ALA A 41 -10.04 -6.06 1.93
CA ALA A 41 -9.97 -6.40 0.52
C ALA A 41 -10.14 -5.17 -0.39
N ARG A 42 -11.17 -4.37 -0.13
CA ARG A 42 -11.47 -3.15 -0.89
C ARG A 42 -10.42 -2.07 -0.65
N ALA A 43 -10.04 -1.83 0.59
CA ALA A 43 -8.99 -0.88 0.94
C ALA A 43 -7.67 -1.19 0.21
N MET A 44 -7.22 -2.45 0.23
CA MET A 44 -6.01 -2.86 -0.50
C MET A 44 -6.14 -2.58 -1.99
N THR A 45 -7.27 -2.96 -2.60
CA THR A 45 -7.49 -2.73 -4.03
C THR A 45 -7.39 -1.24 -4.37
N VAL A 46 -8.06 -0.36 -3.63
CA VAL A 46 -8.05 1.09 -3.95
C VAL A 46 -6.66 1.71 -3.74
N LEU A 47 -5.97 1.36 -2.65
CA LEU A 47 -4.64 1.88 -2.33
C LEU A 47 -3.60 1.43 -3.36
N ILE A 48 -3.66 0.16 -3.78
CA ILE A 48 -2.75 -0.39 -4.79
C ILE A 48 -3.03 0.21 -6.17
N ASP A 49 -4.29 0.24 -6.60
CA ASP A 49 -4.64 0.63 -7.96
C ASP A 49 -4.63 2.14 -8.21
N ARG A 50 -4.82 2.96 -7.17
CA ARG A 50 -4.83 4.43 -7.31
C ARG A 50 -3.60 5.09 -6.71
N GLY A 51 -3.11 4.57 -5.59
CA GLY A 51 -2.02 5.20 -4.83
C GLY A 51 -0.65 4.69 -5.21
N VAL A 52 -0.40 3.39 -5.02
CA VAL A 52 0.93 2.77 -5.27
C VAL A 52 1.40 2.95 -6.71
N LYS A 53 0.49 2.83 -7.68
CA LYS A 53 0.78 2.99 -9.12
C LYS A 53 0.88 4.45 -9.58
N SER A 54 0.78 5.43 -8.67
CA SER A 54 0.79 6.84 -9.04
C SER A 54 2.17 7.34 -9.50
N ARG A 55 2.17 8.25 -10.47
CA ARG A 55 3.37 9.01 -10.85
C ARG A 55 3.81 10.01 -9.77
N TYR A 56 2.90 10.43 -8.90
CA TYR A 56 3.15 11.44 -7.87
C TYR A 56 3.67 10.80 -6.59
N VAL A 57 4.82 11.27 -6.13
CA VAL A 57 5.51 10.76 -4.93
C VAL A 57 4.62 10.87 -3.69
N GLN A 58 3.86 11.94 -3.55
CA GLN A 58 3.00 12.21 -2.40
C GLN A 58 1.87 11.17 -2.29
N GLU A 59 1.24 10.83 -3.42
CA GLU A 59 0.21 9.79 -3.48
C GLU A 59 0.80 8.41 -3.16
N ARG A 60 1.95 8.06 -3.76
CA ARG A 60 2.63 6.79 -3.47
C ARG A 60 3.01 6.66 -1.99
N LYS A 61 3.57 7.72 -1.41
CA LYS A 61 3.95 7.77 0.00
C LYS A 61 2.74 7.54 0.90
N CYS A 62 1.66 8.31 0.69
CA CYS A 62 0.43 8.18 1.47
C CYS A 62 -0.15 6.76 1.35
N ALA A 63 -0.19 6.21 0.14
CA ALA A 63 -0.72 4.87 -0.09
C ALA A 63 0.15 3.78 0.56
N ALA A 64 1.47 3.92 0.53
CA ALA A 64 2.39 2.99 1.17
C ALA A 64 2.24 3.01 2.71
N GLU A 65 2.13 4.19 3.31
CA GLU A 65 1.89 4.36 4.75
C GLU A 65 0.58 3.68 5.20
N LEU A 66 -0.51 3.95 4.47
CA LEU A 66 -1.83 3.38 4.78
C LEU A 66 -1.88 1.87 4.52
N LEU A 67 -1.22 1.39 3.46
CA LEU A 67 -1.15 -0.03 3.15
C LEU A 67 -0.35 -0.79 4.21
N LEU A 68 0.76 -0.23 4.71
CA LEU A 68 1.56 -0.83 5.78
C LEU A 68 0.70 -0.95 7.04
N SER A 69 0.04 0.14 7.44
CA SER A 69 -0.85 0.17 8.60
C SER A 69 -1.96 -0.88 8.50
N LEU A 70 -2.56 -1.06 7.31
CA LEU A 70 -3.59 -2.08 7.07
C LEU A 70 -3.02 -3.50 7.14
N MET A 71 -1.83 -3.72 6.58
CA MET A 71 -1.13 -5.00 6.60
C MET A 71 -0.75 -5.42 8.03
N GLU A 72 -0.22 -4.50 8.82
CA GLU A 72 0.11 -4.70 10.24
C GLU A 72 -1.13 -5.07 11.05
N LYS A 73 -2.24 -4.33 10.88
CA LYS A 73 -3.52 -4.62 11.55
C LYS A 73 -4.07 -6.00 11.19
N MET A 74 -3.92 -6.45 9.95
CA MET A 74 -4.36 -7.78 9.54
C MET A 74 -3.45 -8.90 10.05
N GLY A 75 -2.15 -8.63 10.15
CA GLY A 75 -1.13 -9.60 10.51
C GLY A 75 -0.76 -10.55 9.37
N VAL A 76 0.52 -10.94 9.32
CA VAL A 76 1.11 -11.71 8.21
C VAL A 76 0.42 -13.05 7.95
N THR A 77 -0.08 -13.74 8.98
CA THR A 77 -0.76 -15.03 8.84
C THR A 77 -2.09 -14.91 8.10
N LYS A 78 -2.89 -13.88 8.43
CA LYS A 78 -4.16 -13.58 7.75
C LYS A 78 -3.91 -13.09 6.33
N LEU A 79 -2.89 -12.26 6.11
CA LEU A 79 -2.51 -11.82 4.77
C LEU A 79 -2.15 -13.02 3.88
N ALA A 80 -1.40 -13.99 4.42
CA ALA A 80 -0.97 -15.19 3.69
C ALA A 80 -2.14 -16.09 3.27
N SER A 81 -3.23 -16.11 4.02
CA SER A 81 -4.43 -16.89 3.69
C SER A 81 -5.35 -16.19 2.68
N THR A 82 -5.11 -14.92 2.35
CA THR A 82 -5.90 -14.20 1.34
C THR A 82 -5.47 -14.55 -0.09
N PRO A 83 -6.37 -14.42 -1.08
CA PRO A 83 -6.02 -14.52 -2.49
C PRO A 83 -5.11 -13.38 -2.97
N ARG A 84 -4.89 -12.33 -2.15
CA ARG A 84 -4.04 -11.17 -2.48
C ARG A 84 -2.57 -11.36 -2.08
N ALA A 85 -2.20 -12.49 -1.49
CA ALA A 85 -0.84 -12.69 -0.95
C ALA A 85 0.26 -12.44 -1.99
N GLU A 86 0.12 -12.98 -3.21
CA GLU A 86 1.10 -12.78 -4.29
C GLU A 86 1.20 -11.31 -4.70
N MET A 87 0.06 -10.65 -4.93
CA MET A 87 0.02 -9.22 -5.25
C MET A 87 0.65 -8.37 -4.14
N LEU A 88 0.42 -8.69 -2.87
CA LEU A 88 1.01 -7.97 -1.74
C LEU A 88 2.53 -8.15 -1.65
N ALA A 89 3.03 -9.35 -1.94
CA ALA A 89 4.47 -9.59 -2.01
C ALA A 89 5.12 -8.73 -3.12
N HIS A 90 4.52 -8.72 -4.31
CA HIS A 90 4.99 -7.90 -5.42
C HIS A 90 4.95 -6.41 -5.08
N VAL A 91 3.82 -5.90 -4.57
CA VAL A 91 3.67 -4.49 -4.17
C VAL A 91 4.67 -4.08 -3.11
N ALA A 92 4.89 -4.91 -2.07
CA ALA A 92 5.89 -4.64 -1.04
C ALA A 92 7.31 -4.57 -1.65
N GLY A 93 7.66 -5.50 -2.55
CA GLY A 93 8.94 -5.50 -3.25
C GLY A 93 9.13 -4.28 -4.15
N THR A 94 8.09 -3.84 -4.87
CA THR A 94 8.11 -2.61 -5.67
C THR A 94 8.31 -1.38 -4.79
N LEU A 95 7.52 -1.24 -3.72
CA LEU A 95 7.61 -0.10 -2.81
C LEU A 95 8.97 -0.04 -2.12
N ALA A 96 9.55 -1.18 -1.73
CA ALA A 96 10.87 -1.24 -1.09
C ALA A 96 12.01 -0.71 -1.98
N GLN A 97 11.77 -0.61 -3.29
CA GLN A 97 12.69 -0.12 -4.31
C GLN A 97 12.27 1.24 -4.90
N ASP A 98 11.27 1.93 -4.34
CA ASP A 98 10.82 3.24 -4.82
C ASP A 98 11.96 4.28 -4.89
N CYS A 99 11.87 5.30 -5.74
CA CYS A 99 12.89 6.35 -5.77
C CYS A 99 12.81 7.30 -4.56
N HIS A 100 11.64 7.41 -3.91
CA HIS A 100 11.43 8.24 -2.74
C HIS A 100 11.76 7.51 -1.42
N GLN A 101 12.47 8.18 -0.51
CA GLN A 101 12.99 7.57 0.72
C GLN A 101 11.89 7.05 1.66
N ASP A 102 10.87 7.87 1.96
CA ASP A 102 9.80 7.43 2.88
C ASP A 102 8.99 6.27 2.28
N THR A 103 8.76 6.31 0.97
CA THR A 103 8.01 5.28 0.27
C THR A 103 8.78 3.95 0.30
N ARG A 104 10.10 4.00 0.07
CA ARG A 104 10.99 2.85 0.27
C ARG A 104 10.93 2.33 1.70
N HIS A 105 10.99 3.22 2.68
CA HIS A 105 10.97 2.83 4.07
C HIS A 105 9.71 2.01 4.39
N TYR A 106 8.52 2.49 4.01
CA TYR A 106 7.28 1.74 4.21
C TYR A 106 7.29 0.39 3.47
N GLY A 107 7.75 0.35 2.22
CA GLY A 107 7.89 -0.90 1.48
C GLY A 107 8.84 -1.89 2.14
N GLN A 108 9.97 -1.42 2.68
CA GLN A 108 10.94 -2.24 3.41
C GLN A 108 10.34 -2.80 4.70
N GLU A 109 9.56 -2.02 5.44
CA GLU A 109 8.84 -2.52 6.62
C GLU A 109 7.80 -3.58 6.25
N MET A 110 7.07 -3.39 5.15
CA MET A 110 6.18 -4.44 4.61
C MET A 110 6.96 -5.72 4.31
N VAL A 111 8.08 -5.63 3.58
CA VAL A 111 8.94 -6.79 3.26
C VAL A 111 9.41 -7.49 4.54
N LYS A 112 9.94 -6.75 5.52
CA LYS A 112 10.36 -7.32 6.81
C LYS A 112 9.23 -8.08 7.50
N MET A 113 8.03 -7.51 7.55
CA MET A 113 6.86 -8.17 8.13
C MET A 113 6.49 -9.44 7.35
N LEU A 114 6.49 -9.38 6.01
CA LEU A 114 6.16 -10.51 5.14
C LEU A 114 7.16 -11.66 5.26
N LEU A 115 8.45 -11.37 5.48
CA LEU A 115 9.50 -12.37 5.71
C LEU A 115 9.24 -13.22 6.97
N ASN A 116 8.35 -12.84 7.87
CA ASN A 116 7.96 -13.69 9.01
C ASN A 116 7.03 -14.86 8.65
N ASN A 117 6.75 -15.08 7.36
CA ASN A 117 5.90 -16.18 6.89
C ASN A 117 6.50 -16.90 5.67
N GLN A 118 6.53 -18.24 5.72
CA GLN A 118 7.19 -19.06 4.69
C GLN A 118 6.58 -18.94 3.30
N LYS A 119 5.26 -18.72 3.19
CA LYS A 119 4.59 -18.51 1.89
C LYS A 119 5.09 -17.21 1.26
N PHE A 120 5.13 -16.14 2.05
CA PHE A 120 5.59 -14.84 1.59
C PHE A 120 7.08 -14.79 1.26
N LYS A 121 7.95 -15.50 2.01
CA LYS A 121 9.37 -15.63 1.65
C LYS A 121 9.54 -16.13 0.20
N LYS A 122 8.85 -17.23 -0.14
CA LYS A 122 8.89 -17.79 -1.50
C LYS A 122 8.37 -16.82 -2.55
N LEU A 123 7.27 -16.13 -2.27
CA LEU A 123 6.68 -15.14 -3.19
C LEU A 123 7.63 -13.94 -3.42
N LEU A 124 8.29 -13.47 -2.37
CA LEU A 124 9.27 -12.38 -2.46
C LEU A 124 10.51 -12.82 -3.26
N GLU A 125 11.05 -14.01 -3.01
CA GLU A 125 12.17 -14.58 -3.77
C GLU A 125 11.84 -14.68 -5.27
N GLN A 126 10.64 -15.16 -5.61
CA GLN A 126 10.16 -15.23 -7.00
C GLN A 126 10.11 -13.86 -7.65
N SER A 127 9.57 -12.85 -6.95
CA SER A 127 9.45 -11.49 -7.48
C SER A 127 10.80 -10.82 -7.75
N LEU A 128 11.84 -11.15 -6.96
CA LEU A 128 13.20 -10.64 -7.16
C LEU A 128 13.88 -11.32 -8.34
N SER A 129 13.72 -12.64 -8.49
CA SER A 129 14.32 -13.40 -9.59
C SER A 129 13.85 -12.98 -10.99
N THR A 130 12.66 -12.39 -11.09
CA THR A 130 12.12 -11.86 -12.36
C THR A 130 12.66 -10.49 -12.76
N HIS A 131 13.33 -9.76 -11.85
CA HIS A 131 13.87 -8.42 -12.13
C HIS A 131 15.36 -8.43 -12.53
N ASP A 132 16.04 -9.58 -12.44
CA ASP A 132 17.46 -9.77 -12.79
C ASP A 132 17.69 -10.33 -14.22
N LEU A 133 16.69 -10.27 -15.11
CA LEU A 133 16.76 -10.74 -16.51
C LEU A 133 16.42 -9.65 -17.53
#